data_AF-A0A504J0V0-F1
#
_entry.id   AF-A0A504J0V0-F1
#
_cell.length_a   1.000
_cell.length_b   1.000
_cell.length_c   1.000
_cell.angle_alpha   90.00
_cell.angle_beta   90.00
_cell.angle_gamma   90.00
#
_symmetry.space_group_name_H-M   'P 1'
#
loop_
_entity.id
_entity.type
_entity.pdbx_description
1 polymer ?
#
loop_
_entity_poly.entity_id
_entity_poly.type
_entity_poly.pdbx_seq_one_letter_code
_entity_poly.pdbx_strand_id
1 'polypeptide(L)'
;MKKIFISIISIGLLFSGCSDDDKLPVDFDDLINTGLPFAARTNFESKFKPIENEIFLEEVDIANYSLTTTLELNSIQDGSDVTAIKVVGSFKDNTVMMGGTDISKNDVLIQEIPSSQFTTSGELPEVTFTITGTELLGDFGYTADQIKGTDVFTYQIVLVTANGEFTDVSANFDNQSADHTFNAQVLCPSDFSAEFTYESTNLIEDEDLDVPTSRWATQTGTGSFEEVREGVYRITPGATFGALSLWNDGVTAGPENIFLRDNCGTFSYIGEDSNEDGYNISPLTVNGNELTYTWENDEDQSGTVTLTRTDGMDWPDIE
;
A
#
# COMPACT_ATOMS: atom_id res chain seq x y z
N MET A 1 -79.24 13.45 16.45
CA MET A 1 -78.92 12.19 17.16
C MET A 1 -78.17 11.26 16.21
N LYS A 2 -77.14 10.54 16.72
CA LYS A 2 -76.09 9.74 16.04
C LYS A 2 -74.82 10.57 15.75
N LYS A 3 -73.91 10.69 16.72
CA LYS A 3 -72.85 9.76 17.20
C LYS A 3 -71.57 9.89 16.37
N ILE A 4 -70.59 10.53 17.01
CA ILE A 4 -69.16 10.63 16.70
C ILE A 4 -68.53 9.24 16.64
N PHE A 5 -67.65 8.99 15.67
CA PHE A 5 -66.43 8.19 15.84
C PHE A 5 -65.35 8.70 14.87
N ILE A 6 -64.35 9.36 15.46
CA ILE A 6 -63.03 9.59 14.88
C ILE A 6 -62.30 8.26 14.96
N SER A 7 -61.72 7.79 13.85
CA SER A 7 -60.73 6.73 13.89
C SER A 7 -59.59 7.07 12.94
N ILE A 8 -58.48 7.41 13.58
CA ILE A 8 -57.14 7.58 13.02
C ILE A 8 -56.68 6.20 12.55
N ILE A 9 -56.32 6.06 11.28
CA ILE A 9 -55.55 4.92 10.78
C ILE A 9 -54.15 5.44 10.47
N SER A 10 -53.30 5.36 11.50
CA SER A 10 -51.86 5.37 11.38
C SER A 10 -51.42 3.91 11.27
N ILE A 11 -51.04 3.44 10.08
CA ILE A 11 -50.39 2.14 9.92
C ILE A 11 -49.27 2.27 8.88
N GLY A 12 -48.04 2.11 9.37
CA GLY A 12 -47.04 1.28 8.70
C GLY A 12 -46.10 1.96 7.71
N LEU A 13 -45.36 2.98 8.15
CA LEU A 13 -44.01 3.18 7.59
C LEU A 13 -43.17 1.98 8.04
N LEU A 14 -42.99 1.03 7.13
CA LEU A 14 -41.98 0.00 7.24
C LEU A 14 -40.63 0.73 7.14
N PHE A 15 -40.04 1.03 8.30
CA PHE A 15 -38.60 1.19 8.37
C PHE A 15 -38.02 -0.21 8.15
N SER A 16 -37.77 -0.56 6.89
CA SER A 16 -36.65 -1.43 6.56
C SER A 16 -35.40 -0.66 6.97
N GLY A 17 -35.01 -0.79 8.24
CA GLY A 17 -33.64 -0.48 8.63
C GLY A 17 -32.78 -1.41 7.79
N CYS A 18 -31.99 -0.84 6.88
CA CYS A 18 -30.83 -1.51 6.35
C CYS A 18 -29.99 -1.88 7.58
N SER A 19 -29.95 -3.17 7.92
CA SER A 19 -28.83 -3.67 8.70
C SER A 19 -27.67 -3.72 7.72
N ASP A 20 -27.03 -2.57 7.51
CA ASP A 20 -25.65 -2.52 7.05
C ASP A 20 -24.78 -2.97 8.24
N ASP A 21 -24.96 -4.22 8.66
CA ASP A 21 -23.92 -4.96 9.36
C ASP A 21 -23.04 -5.54 8.25
N ASP A 22 -22.37 -4.64 7.53
CA ASP A 22 -21.03 -4.94 7.06
C ASP A 22 -20.25 -5.17 8.35
N LYS A 23 -20.23 -6.42 8.79
CA LYS A 23 -19.31 -6.85 9.83
C LYS A 23 -17.94 -6.57 9.26
N LEU A 24 -17.38 -5.42 9.64
CA LEU A 24 -15.96 -5.23 9.64
C LEU A 24 -15.36 -6.53 10.20
N PRO A 25 -14.26 -7.04 9.62
CA PRO A 25 -13.67 -8.32 10.02
C PRO A 25 -13.32 -8.39 11.52
N VAL A 26 -13.48 -7.27 12.23
CA VAL A 26 -13.35 -7.12 13.67
C VAL A 26 -14.46 -6.23 14.24
N ASP A 27 -15.10 -6.68 15.33
CA ASP A 27 -15.90 -5.83 16.22
C ASP A 27 -14.96 -5.04 17.15
N PHE A 28 -14.97 -3.72 17.09
CA PHE A 28 -14.14 -2.88 17.97
C PHE A 28 -14.50 -3.03 19.46
N ASP A 29 -15.71 -3.49 19.77
CA ASP A 29 -16.11 -3.81 21.14
C ASP A 29 -15.28 -4.99 21.71
N ASP A 30 -14.77 -5.88 20.86
CA ASP A 30 -13.88 -6.97 21.27
C ASP A 30 -12.45 -6.51 21.60
N LEU A 31 -11.97 -5.40 21.02
CA LEU A 31 -10.69 -4.80 21.42
C LEU A 31 -10.74 -4.31 22.87
N ILE A 32 -11.81 -3.60 23.23
CA ILE A 32 -12.06 -3.09 24.59
C ILE A 32 -12.11 -4.26 25.60
N ASN A 33 -12.63 -5.42 25.17
CA ASN A 33 -12.72 -6.63 26.00
C ASN A 33 -11.35 -7.29 26.29
N THR A 34 -10.31 -7.04 25.48
CA THR A 34 -8.95 -7.54 25.78
C THR A 34 -8.30 -6.79 26.95
N GLY A 35 -8.77 -5.56 27.24
CA GLY A 35 -8.30 -4.71 28.33
C GLY A 35 -6.90 -4.09 28.10
N LEU A 36 -6.29 -4.29 26.93
CA LEU A 36 -5.02 -3.67 26.57
C LEU A 36 -5.25 -2.31 25.91
N PRO A 37 -4.36 -1.33 26.13
CA PRO A 37 -4.44 -0.05 25.44
C PRO A 37 -4.09 -0.21 23.95
N PHE A 38 -4.79 0.53 23.09
CA PHE A 38 -4.52 0.60 21.65
C PHE A 38 -4.69 2.01 21.11
N ALA A 39 -4.15 2.27 19.92
CA ALA A 39 -4.30 3.54 19.23
C ALA A 39 -4.97 3.30 17.87
N ALA A 40 -6.08 3.99 17.61
CA ALA A 40 -6.72 4.00 16.30
C ALA A 40 -6.21 5.20 15.50
N ARG A 41 -5.76 4.96 14.27
CA ARG A 41 -5.32 6.05 13.39
C ARG A 41 -6.53 6.77 12.79
N THR A 42 -6.75 8.03 13.17
CA THR A 42 -7.90 8.83 12.71
C THR A 42 -7.56 9.77 11.56
N ASN A 43 -6.29 10.17 11.44
CA ASN A 43 -5.81 10.93 10.30
C ASN A 43 -4.40 10.48 9.90
N PHE A 44 -4.13 10.53 8.60
CA PHE A 44 -2.82 10.27 8.04
C PHE A 44 -2.59 11.21 6.86
N GLU A 45 -1.65 12.13 7.04
CA GLU A 45 -1.25 13.09 6.02
C GLU A 45 0.23 12.90 5.74
N SER A 46 0.53 12.50 4.52
CA SER A 46 1.89 12.42 4.00
C SER A 46 1.91 13.18 2.68
N LYS A 47 3.08 13.72 2.31
CA LYS A 47 3.28 14.32 0.97
C LYS A 47 2.87 13.35 -0.14
N PHE A 48 2.96 12.04 0.12
CA PHE A 48 2.58 10.95 -0.78
C PHE A 48 1.39 10.16 -0.21
N LYS A 49 0.37 9.88 -1.03
CA LYS A 49 -0.80 9.09 -0.58
C LYS A 49 -0.37 7.62 -0.36
N PRO A 50 -0.58 7.04 0.84
CA PRO A 50 -0.19 5.67 1.13
C PRO A 50 -1.07 4.66 0.37
N ILE A 51 -0.55 3.46 0.17
CA ILE A 51 -1.32 2.24 -0.17
C ILE A 51 -1.09 1.28 0.99
N GLU A 52 -2.14 0.82 1.67
CA GLU A 52 -2.07 -0.29 2.64
C GLU A 52 -0.89 -0.23 3.64
N ASN A 53 -0.72 0.93 4.30
CA ASN A 53 0.38 1.22 5.24
C ASN A 53 1.80 1.36 4.66
N GLU A 54 1.95 1.31 3.34
CA GLU A 54 3.20 1.66 2.65
C GLU A 54 3.25 3.16 2.32
N ILE A 55 4.35 3.77 2.75
CA ILE A 55 4.77 5.11 2.41
C ILE A 55 5.91 4.99 1.41
N PHE A 56 5.92 5.86 0.41
CA PHE A 56 7.01 5.93 -0.56
C PHE A 56 7.80 7.20 -0.32
N LEU A 57 9.12 7.05 -0.15
CA LEU A 57 10.09 8.12 0.03
C LEU A 57 10.94 8.20 -1.23
N GLU A 58 11.01 9.36 -1.85
CA GLU A 58 11.95 9.56 -2.96
C GLU A 58 13.37 9.66 -2.38
N GLU A 59 14.34 8.88 -2.88
CA GLU A 59 15.75 8.96 -2.42
C GLU A 59 16.27 10.40 -2.49
N VAL A 60 15.92 11.11 -3.57
CA VAL A 60 16.36 12.48 -3.83
C VAL A 60 15.68 13.54 -2.95
N ASP A 61 14.55 13.20 -2.31
CA ASP A 61 13.75 14.15 -1.53
C ASP A 61 13.58 13.75 -0.07
N ILE A 62 14.29 12.72 0.39
CA ILE A 62 14.17 12.21 1.76
C ILE A 62 14.38 13.30 2.80
N ALA A 63 15.26 14.28 2.56
CA ALA A 63 15.49 15.38 3.49
C ALA A 63 14.29 16.33 3.67
N ASN A 64 13.42 16.44 2.65
CA ASN A 64 12.23 17.29 2.66
C ASN A 64 10.94 16.50 2.93
N TYR A 65 11.04 15.21 3.22
CA TYR A 65 9.91 14.38 3.57
C TYR A 65 9.23 14.85 4.87
N SER A 66 7.90 14.71 4.93
CA SER A 66 7.14 14.89 6.16
C SER A 66 5.95 13.93 6.22
N LEU A 67 5.78 13.31 7.38
CA LEU A 67 4.61 12.53 7.74
C LEU A 67 3.91 13.18 8.93
N THR A 68 2.60 13.33 8.88
CA THR A 68 1.77 13.70 10.03
C THR A 68 0.71 12.63 10.27
N THR A 69 0.62 12.15 11.50
CA THR A 69 -0.36 11.14 11.90
C THR A 69 -1.11 11.62 13.15
N THR A 70 -2.42 11.41 13.17
CA THR A 70 -3.25 11.58 14.37
C THR A 70 -3.75 10.22 14.84
N LEU A 71 -3.54 9.97 16.12
CA LEU A 71 -3.99 8.77 16.82
C LEU A 71 -5.03 9.15 17.86
N GLU A 72 -6.10 8.38 17.92
CA GLU A 72 -7.06 8.36 19.02
C GLU A 72 -6.72 7.19 19.94
N LEU A 73 -6.61 7.45 21.24
CA LEU A 73 -6.11 6.50 22.23
C LEU A 73 -7.28 5.83 22.96
N ASN A 74 -7.30 4.51 22.97
CA ASN A 74 -8.35 3.72 23.59
C ASN A 74 -7.76 2.70 24.58
N SER A 75 -8.49 2.44 25.65
CA SER A 75 -8.13 1.49 26.71
C SER A 75 -9.39 1.20 27.55
N ILE A 76 -9.31 0.29 28.52
CA ILE A 76 -10.39 0.12 29.53
C ILE A 76 -10.65 1.36 30.39
N GLN A 77 -9.71 2.32 30.40
CA GLN A 77 -9.83 3.62 31.06
C GLN A 77 -9.96 4.77 30.04
N ASP A 78 -10.53 4.51 28.86
CA ASP A 78 -10.81 5.52 27.82
C ASP A 78 -9.55 6.33 27.41
N GLY A 79 -8.41 5.64 27.25
CA GLY A 79 -7.10 6.20 26.90
C GLY A 79 -6.40 6.99 28.02
N SER A 80 -7.06 7.24 29.16
CA SER A 80 -6.52 8.12 30.22
C SER A 80 -5.36 7.53 31.01
N ASP A 81 -5.12 6.22 30.89
CA ASP A 81 -4.00 5.51 31.48
C ASP A 81 -2.74 5.47 30.59
N VAL A 82 -2.85 5.97 29.35
CA VAL A 82 -1.71 6.21 28.47
C VAL A 82 -0.99 7.47 28.94
N THR A 83 0.26 7.28 29.36
CA THR A 83 1.13 8.32 29.93
C THR A 83 2.08 8.94 28.90
N ALA A 84 2.39 8.21 27.83
CA ALA A 84 3.12 8.73 26.69
C ALA A 84 2.89 7.86 25.45
N ILE A 85 3.14 8.43 24.27
CA ILE A 85 3.38 7.69 23.04
C ILE A 85 4.86 7.81 22.68
N LYS A 86 5.47 6.71 22.24
CA LYS A 86 6.77 6.74 21.58
C LYS A 86 6.61 6.34 20.12
N VAL A 87 7.37 7.00 19.27
CA VAL A 87 7.59 6.60 17.89
C VAL A 87 9.00 6.05 17.82
N VAL A 88 9.11 4.78 17.47
CA VAL A 88 10.38 4.05 17.37
C VAL A 88 10.60 3.70 15.91
N GLY A 89 11.75 4.07 15.36
CA GLY A 89 12.15 3.78 14.00
C GLY A 89 13.12 2.61 13.94
N SER A 90 13.02 1.83 12.87
CA SER A 90 14.05 0.93 12.38
C SER A 90 14.38 1.29 10.93
N PHE A 91 15.60 0.98 10.50
CA PHE A 91 16.11 1.20 9.17
C PHE A 91 16.79 -0.08 8.70
N LYS A 92 16.35 -0.57 7.55
CA LYS A 92 16.91 -1.73 6.86
C LYS A 92 17.60 -1.26 5.59
N ASP A 93 18.92 -1.45 5.59
CA ASP A 93 19.75 -1.28 4.40
C ASP A 93 19.61 -2.51 3.51
N ASN A 94 18.99 -2.33 2.34
CA ASN A 94 18.79 -3.43 1.39
C ASN A 94 19.91 -3.50 0.34
N THR A 95 20.87 -2.57 0.35
CA THR A 95 22.01 -2.54 -0.58
C THR A 95 23.12 -3.53 -0.24
N VAL A 96 23.04 -4.20 0.92
CA VAL A 96 24.01 -5.24 1.32
C VAL A 96 24.10 -6.36 0.30
N MET A 97 22.96 -6.72 -0.33
CA MET A 97 22.91 -7.75 -1.38
C MET A 97 23.69 -7.34 -2.65
N MET A 98 23.94 -6.05 -2.82
CA MET A 98 24.71 -5.46 -3.93
C MET A 98 26.18 -5.20 -3.57
N GLY A 99 26.63 -5.66 -2.40
CA GLY A 99 28.01 -5.47 -1.92
C GLY A 99 28.24 -4.19 -1.12
N GLY A 100 27.16 -3.51 -0.70
CA GLY A 100 27.20 -2.38 0.23
C GLY A 100 27.66 -2.76 1.64
N THR A 101 27.94 -1.75 2.47
CA THR A 101 28.18 -1.94 3.90
C THR A 101 26.86 -1.80 4.63
N ASP A 102 26.44 -2.84 5.35
CA ASP A 102 25.22 -2.82 6.16
C ASP A 102 25.26 -1.70 7.20
N ILE A 103 24.41 -0.70 7.00
CA ILE A 103 24.20 0.39 7.95
C ILE A 103 22.85 0.28 8.69
N SER A 104 22.17 -0.86 8.67
CA SER A 104 20.87 -1.07 9.34
C SER A 104 20.91 -0.73 10.84
N LYS A 105 19.81 -0.19 11.37
CA LYS A 105 19.61 0.13 12.79
C LYS A 105 18.19 -0.18 13.22
N ASN A 106 18.01 -0.72 14.41
CA ASN A 106 16.70 -1.00 14.98
C ASN A 106 16.49 -0.21 16.25
N ASP A 107 15.23 -0.04 16.64
CA ASP A 107 14.79 0.48 17.93
C ASP A 107 15.33 1.90 18.25
N VAL A 108 15.38 2.78 17.25
CA VAL A 108 15.77 4.19 17.41
C VAL A 108 14.56 5.00 17.88
N LEU A 109 14.64 5.63 19.05
CA LEU A 109 13.59 6.55 19.51
C LEU A 109 13.60 7.81 18.65
N ILE A 110 12.52 8.04 17.90
CA ILE A 110 12.33 9.23 17.06
C ILE A 110 11.63 10.33 17.85
N GLN A 111 10.57 9.96 18.56
CA GLN A 111 9.80 10.91 19.35
C GLN A 111 9.20 10.26 20.59
N GLU A 112 9.13 11.03 21.68
CA GLU A 112 8.35 10.69 22.86
C GLU A 112 7.40 11.86 23.17
N ILE A 113 6.11 11.56 23.23
CA ILE A 113 5.04 12.54 23.41
C ILE A 113 4.35 12.24 24.73
N PRO A 114 4.59 13.04 25.79
CA PRO A 114 3.97 12.82 27.08
C PRO A 114 2.48 13.16 27.04
N SER A 115 1.68 12.53 27.88
CA SER A 115 0.22 12.71 27.92
C SER A 115 -0.23 14.15 28.20
N SER A 116 0.64 14.98 28.77
CA SER A 116 0.42 16.43 28.90
C SER A 116 0.27 17.17 27.57
N GLN A 117 0.67 16.56 26.46
CA GLN A 117 0.55 17.11 25.09
C GLN A 117 -0.64 16.51 24.33
N PHE A 118 -1.37 15.56 24.92
CA PHE A 118 -2.55 14.99 24.28
C PHE A 118 -3.68 16.02 24.25
N THR A 119 -4.46 15.99 23.18
CA THR A 119 -5.67 16.78 23.02
C THR A 119 -6.90 15.91 23.25
N THR A 120 -8.08 16.52 23.24
CA THR A 120 -9.36 15.81 23.31
C THR A 120 -10.30 16.50 22.33
N SER A 121 -10.21 16.14 21.06
CA SER A 121 -11.07 16.66 20.00
C SER A 121 -12.43 15.94 19.98
N GLY A 122 -12.48 14.71 20.53
CA GLY A 122 -13.65 13.84 20.63
C GLY A 122 -13.91 13.32 22.06
N GLU A 123 -14.32 12.06 22.19
CA GLU A 123 -14.57 11.41 23.49
C GLU A 123 -13.29 10.84 24.13
N LEU A 124 -12.29 10.52 23.30
CA LEU A 124 -11.04 9.91 23.69
C LEU A 124 -9.85 10.89 23.55
N PRO A 125 -8.73 10.67 24.28
CA PRO A 125 -7.51 11.41 24.08
C PRO A 125 -6.96 11.22 22.67
N GLU A 126 -6.47 12.29 22.08
CA GLU A 126 -5.84 12.28 20.76
C GLU A 126 -4.41 12.80 20.85
N VAL A 127 -3.56 12.31 19.97
CA VAL A 127 -2.20 12.80 19.80
C VAL A 127 -1.88 12.91 18.33
N THR A 128 -1.37 14.07 17.94
CA THR A 128 -0.86 14.31 16.59
C THR A 128 0.65 14.45 16.67
N PHE A 129 1.34 13.77 15.77
CA PHE A 129 2.78 13.88 15.63
C PHE A 129 3.20 14.01 14.19
N THR A 130 4.35 14.65 13.99
CA THR A 130 4.95 14.85 12.68
C THR A 130 6.38 14.34 12.72
N ILE A 131 6.73 13.50 11.75
CA ILE A 131 8.10 13.05 11.51
C ILE A 131 8.58 13.77 10.26
N THR A 132 9.68 14.51 10.35
CA THR A 132 10.35 15.06 9.17
C THR A 132 11.54 14.21 8.78
N GLY A 133 11.86 14.17 7.49
CA GLY A 133 13.02 13.44 6.99
C GLY A 133 14.35 13.96 7.54
N THR A 134 14.44 15.25 7.84
CA THR A 134 15.63 15.83 8.50
C THR A 134 15.80 15.32 9.93
N GLU A 135 14.72 15.25 10.72
CA GLU A 135 14.76 14.67 12.08
C GLU A 135 15.10 13.19 12.02
N LEU A 136 14.44 12.44 11.13
CA LEU A 136 14.69 11.03 10.91
C LEU A 136 16.17 10.74 10.62
N LEU A 137 16.75 11.41 9.62
CA LEU A 137 18.17 11.26 9.29
C LEU A 137 19.06 11.64 10.47
N GLY A 138 18.69 12.68 11.22
CA GLY A 138 19.38 13.11 12.44
C GLY A 138 19.41 12.05 13.54
N ASP A 139 18.25 11.47 13.86
CA ASP A 139 18.08 10.46 14.92
C ASP A 139 18.83 9.17 14.59
N PHE A 140 18.78 8.77 13.33
CA PHE A 140 19.56 7.63 12.84
C PHE A 140 21.04 7.98 12.61
N GLY A 141 21.44 9.25 12.64
CA GLY A 141 22.81 9.67 12.38
C GLY A 141 23.30 9.38 10.97
N TYR A 142 22.42 9.53 9.98
CA TYR A 142 22.72 9.37 8.55
C TYR A 142 22.70 10.71 7.83
N THR A 143 23.33 10.75 6.67
CA THR A 143 23.11 11.79 5.65
C THR A 143 22.23 11.25 4.54
N ALA A 144 21.51 12.11 3.83
CA ALA A 144 20.65 11.70 2.70
C ALA A 144 21.41 10.81 1.68
N ASP A 145 22.66 11.14 1.37
CA ASP A 145 23.49 10.37 0.41
C ASP A 145 23.77 8.91 0.83
N GLN A 146 23.60 8.56 2.11
CA GLN A 146 23.78 7.20 2.62
C GLN A 146 22.53 6.34 2.44
N ILE A 147 21.38 6.97 2.24
CA ILE A 147 20.13 6.28 1.99
C ILE A 147 20.05 6.03 0.50
N LYS A 148 19.72 4.81 0.13
CA LYS A 148 19.68 4.33 -1.25
C LYS A 148 18.27 3.81 -1.52
N GLY A 149 17.83 3.86 -2.77
CA GLY A 149 16.57 3.19 -3.10
C GLY A 149 16.64 1.70 -2.79
N THR A 150 15.46 1.11 -2.62
CA THR A 150 15.18 -0.16 -1.93
C THR A 150 15.33 -0.15 -0.41
N ASP A 151 16.02 0.81 0.22
CA ASP A 151 16.09 0.88 1.68
C ASP A 151 14.70 1.08 2.30
N VAL A 152 14.51 0.64 3.54
CA VAL A 152 13.21 0.72 4.23
C VAL A 152 13.38 1.31 5.61
N PHE A 153 12.62 2.36 5.90
CA PHE A 153 12.35 2.79 7.28
C PHE A 153 11.06 2.13 7.76
N THR A 154 11.09 1.53 8.94
CA THR A 154 9.91 0.98 9.60
C THR A 154 9.66 1.78 10.86
N TYR A 155 8.44 2.25 11.05
CA TYR A 155 8.05 2.99 12.24
C TYR A 155 7.11 2.14 13.06
N GLN A 156 7.32 2.13 14.38
CA GLN A 156 6.48 1.46 15.35
C GLN A 156 5.98 2.46 16.38
N ILE A 157 4.67 2.47 16.60
CA ILE A 157 4.02 3.23 17.66
C ILE A 157 4.01 2.39 18.94
N VAL A 158 4.43 3.00 20.05
CA VAL A 158 4.48 2.36 21.37
C VAL A 158 3.67 3.17 22.37
N LEU A 159 2.66 2.55 22.96
CA LEU A 159 1.85 3.14 24.02
C LEU A 159 2.50 2.86 25.37
N VAL A 160 2.72 3.89 26.18
CA VAL A 160 3.34 3.77 27.50
C VAL A 160 2.29 3.99 28.57
N THR A 161 2.07 3.00 29.43
CA THR A 161 1.19 3.12 30.61
C THR A 161 1.98 2.84 31.89
N ALA A 162 1.34 2.99 33.04
CA ALA A 162 1.92 2.57 34.32
C ALA A 162 2.24 1.06 34.39
N ASN A 163 1.63 0.25 33.51
CA ASN A 163 1.79 -1.21 33.48
C ASN A 163 2.88 -1.67 32.49
N GLY A 164 3.42 -0.78 31.65
CA GLY A 164 4.46 -1.10 30.67
C GLY A 164 4.26 -0.43 29.32
N GLU A 165 5.00 -0.93 28.33
CA GLU A 165 4.97 -0.48 26.93
C GLU A 165 4.21 -1.49 26.06
N PHE A 166 3.41 -1.00 25.13
CA PHE A 166 2.53 -1.79 24.27
C PHE A 166 2.73 -1.37 22.81
N THR A 167 3.16 -2.32 21.98
CA THR A 167 3.55 -2.09 20.59
C THR A 167 2.60 -2.72 19.58
N ASP A 168 1.61 -3.50 20.03
CA ASP A 168 0.78 -4.34 19.18
C ASP A 168 -0.59 -4.61 19.84
N VAL A 169 -1.63 -4.75 19.02
CA VAL A 169 -2.96 -5.22 19.39
C VAL A 169 -3.28 -6.54 18.69
N SER A 170 -2.43 -7.54 18.94
CA SER A 170 -2.63 -8.97 18.65
C SER A 170 -2.76 -9.40 17.18
N ALA A 171 -2.02 -10.47 16.86
CA ALA A 171 -1.98 -11.17 15.57
C ALA A 171 -3.30 -11.78 15.05
N ASN A 172 -4.45 -11.43 15.64
CA ASN A 172 -5.78 -11.90 15.24
C ASN A 172 -6.64 -10.82 14.57
N PHE A 173 -6.08 -9.63 14.36
CA PHE A 173 -6.81 -8.45 13.92
C PHE A 173 -6.25 -7.96 12.59
N ASP A 174 -6.88 -8.38 11.50
CA ASP A 174 -6.54 -7.98 10.12
C ASP A 174 -7.11 -6.60 9.75
N ASN A 175 -7.27 -5.70 10.74
CA ASN A 175 -7.71 -4.34 10.49
C ASN A 175 -6.52 -3.40 10.60
N GLN A 176 -6.11 -2.84 9.46
CA GLN A 176 -5.04 -1.85 9.27
C GLN A 176 -5.08 -0.66 10.24
N SER A 177 -6.20 -0.42 10.95
CA SER A 177 -6.37 0.66 11.92
C SER A 177 -5.63 0.45 13.25
N ALA A 178 -5.29 -0.79 13.60
CA ALA A 178 -4.58 -1.15 14.84
C ALA A 178 -3.13 -1.61 14.61
N ASP A 179 -2.68 -1.68 13.36
CA ASP A 179 -1.27 -1.91 13.06
C ASP A 179 -0.48 -0.65 13.43
N HIS A 180 0.32 -0.79 14.47
CA HIS A 180 1.22 0.25 14.95
C HIS A 180 2.50 0.33 14.12
N THR A 181 2.64 -0.50 13.08
CA THR A 181 3.78 -0.53 12.19
C THR A 181 3.44 0.05 10.82
N PHE A 182 4.32 0.87 10.28
CA PHE A 182 4.21 1.27 8.87
C PHE A 182 5.60 1.37 8.24
N ASN A 183 5.67 1.06 6.95
CA ASN A 183 6.91 1.03 6.19
C ASN A 183 7.00 2.24 5.28
N ALA A 184 8.18 2.84 5.22
CA ALA A 184 8.53 3.87 4.28
C ALA A 184 9.70 3.38 3.42
N GLN A 185 9.37 2.98 2.20
CA GLN A 185 10.31 2.45 1.23
C GLN A 185 10.94 3.59 0.45
N VAL A 186 12.26 3.55 0.29
CA VAL A 186 13.02 4.50 -0.50
C VAL A 186 12.99 4.04 -1.95
N LEU A 187 12.60 4.92 -2.86
CA LEU A 187 12.59 4.70 -4.29
C LEU A 187 13.82 5.36 -4.93
N CYS A 188 14.56 4.61 -5.74
CA CYS A 188 15.53 5.24 -6.65
C CYS A 188 14.77 5.88 -7.82
N PRO A 189 15.20 7.05 -8.31
CA PRO A 189 14.67 7.61 -9.54
C PRO A 189 15.12 6.77 -10.74
N SER A 190 14.19 6.04 -11.36
CA SER A 190 14.35 5.47 -12.70
C SER A 190 13.11 5.82 -13.52
N ASP A 191 13.30 6.55 -14.62
CA ASP A 191 12.22 6.98 -15.50
C ASP A 191 11.98 5.94 -16.59
N PHE A 192 10.99 5.09 -16.36
CA PHE A 192 10.47 4.12 -17.33
C PHE A 192 9.32 4.70 -18.15
N SER A 193 9.02 6.00 -18.07
CA SER A 193 8.00 6.62 -18.91
C SER A 193 8.38 6.46 -20.38
N ALA A 194 7.47 5.84 -21.14
CA ALA A 194 7.74 5.49 -22.52
C ALA A 194 6.46 5.20 -23.29
N GLU A 195 6.48 5.50 -24.58
CA GLU A 195 5.60 4.89 -25.56
C GLU A 195 6.33 3.69 -26.18
N PHE A 196 5.67 2.53 -26.23
CA PHE A 196 6.25 1.30 -26.73
C PHE A 196 5.30 0.55 -27.67
N THR A 197 5.88 -0.30 -28.52
CA THR A 197 5.14 -1.42 -29.10
C THR A 197 5.31 -2.63 -28.20
N TYR A 198 4.26 -3.44 -28.04
CA TYR A 198 4.33 -4.68 -27.28
C TYR A 198 4.09 -5.89 -28.17
N GLU A 199 4.72 -7.00 -27.81
CA GLU A 199 4.44 -8.35 -28.28
C GLU A 199 4.20 -9.25 -27.06
N SER A 200 2.99 -9.79 -26.91
CA SER A 200 2.61 -10.69 -25.81
C SER A 200 2.41 -12.11 -26.37
N THR A 201 3.10 -13.06 -25.78
CA THR A 201 3.23 -14.47 -26.22
C THR A 201 3.07 -15.41 -25.05
N ASN A 202 3.06 -16.73 -25.31
CA ASN A 202 2.95 -17.76 -24.27
C ASN A 202 1.76 -17.51 -23.31
N LEU A 203 0.62 -17.08 -23.86
CA LEU A 203 -0.57 -16.76 -23.09
C LEU A 203 -1.21 -18.04 -22.53
N ILE A 204 -1.45 -18.07 -21.22
CA ILE A 204 -2.09 -19.17 -20.47
C ILE A 204 -3.33 -18.61 -19.77
N GLU A 205 -4.50 -19.16 -20.09
CA GLU A 205 -5.81 -18.77 -19.49
C GLU A 205 -6.15 -19.57 -18.23
N ASP A 206 -5.64 -20.80 -18.15
CA ASP A 206 -5.94 -21.79 -17.10
C ASP A 206 -4.89 -22.91 -17.20
N GLU A 207 -4.18 -23.20 -16.11
CA GLU A 207 -3.17 -24.26 -16.06
C GLU A 207 -3.76 -25.68 -16.14
N ASP A 208 -4.99 -25.89 -15.65
CA ASP A 208 -5.67 -27.19 -15.60
C ASP A 208 -6.11 -27.66 -16.99
N LEU A 209 -6.12 -26.76 -17.98
CA LEU A 209 -6.50 -27.12 -19.34
C LEU A 209 -5.39 -27.80 -20.13
N ASP A 210 -4.11 -27.85 -19.68
CA ASP A 210 -2.94 -28.56 -20.27
C ASP A 210 -2.90 -28.60 -21.80
N VAL A 211 -3.45 -27.58 -22.44
CA VAL A 211 -3.39 -27.36 -23.87
C VAL A 211 -3.00 -25.90 -24.02
N PRO A 212 -1.80 -25.58 -24.55
CA PRO A 212 -1.61 -24.32 -25.24
C PRO A 212 -2.61 -24.37 -26.39
N THR A 213 -3.81 -23.88 -26.13
CA THR A 213 -4.90 -23.94 -27.09
C THR A 213 -4.35 -23.12 -28.23
N SER A 214 -4.14 -23.77 -29.38
CA SER A 214 -3.48 -23.23 -30.56
C SER A 214 -4.29 -22.12 -31.24
N ARG A 215 -5.08 -21.39 -30.44
CA ARG A 215 -6.04 -20.34 -30.72
C ARG A 215 -5.59 -18.98 -30.17
N TRP A 216 -4.64 -18.93 -29.24
CA TRP A 216 -4.22 -17.68 -28.61
C TRP A 216 -3.02 -17.11 -29.34
N ALA A 217 -3.33 -16.22 -30.27
CA ALA A 217 -2.36 -15.50 -31.08
C ALA A 217 -1.46 -14.64 -30.20
N THR A 218 -0.20 -14.50 -30.61
CA THR A 218 0.64 -13.36 -30.24
C THR A 218 -0.20 -12.09 -30.30
N GLN A 219 -0.31 -11.37 -29.19
CA GLN A 219 -0.94 -10.05 -29.17
C GLN A 219 0.12 -9.01 -29.45
N THR A 220 -0.16 -8.11 -30.39
CA THR A 220 0.71 -6.99 -30.68
C THR A 220 -0.08 -5.71 -30.61
N GLY A 221 0.53 -4.66 -30.11
CA GLY A 221 -0.09 -3.35 -30.12
C GLY A 221 0.88 -2.26 -29.72
N THR A 222 0.32 -1.11 -29.42
CA THR A 222 1.05 0.01 -28.82
C THR A 222 0.55 0.20 -27.41
N GLY A 223 1.43 0.67 -26.55
CA GLY A 223 1.14 0.94 -25.16
C GLY A 223 2.05 2.02 -24.61
N SER A 224 1.80 2.37 -23.37
CA SER A 224 2.59 3.36 -22.66
C SER A 224 2.72 3.03 -21.19
N PHE A 225 3.85 3.46 -20.63
CA PHE A 225 4.01 3.67 -19.21
C PHE A 225 3.90 5.18 -18.97
N GLU A 226 2.81 5.58 -18.33
CA GLU A 226 2.59 6.96 -17.90
C GLU A 226 2.81 7.03 -16.40
N GLU A 227 3.85 7.75 -15.97
CA GLU A 227 4.12 7.95 -14.56
C GLU A 227 2.96 8.72 -13.91
N VAL A 228 2.28 8.08 -12.97
CA VAL A 228 1.18 8.69 -12.20
C VAL A 228 1.66 9.25 -10.85
N ARG A 229 2.80 8.76 -10.39
CA ARG A 229 3.60 9.24 -9.25
C ARG A 229 4.98 8.59 -9.36
N GLU A 230 5.99 9.12 -8.67
CA GLU A 230 7.37 8.64 -8.75
C GLU A 230 7.47 7.11 -8.68
N GLY A 231 8.06 6.51 -9.71
CA GLY A 231 8.29 5.05 -9.78
C GLY A 231 7.02 4.21 -9.95
N VAL A 232 5.85 4.83 -10.16
CA VAL A 232 4.58 4.12 -10.38
C VAL A 232 3.93 4.57 -11.67
N TYR A 233 3.69 3.61 -12.53
CA TYR A 233 3.24 3.81 -13.90
C TYR A 233 1.86 3.21 -14.11
N ARG A 234 0.98 4.01 -14.72
CA ARG A 234 -0.20 3.48 -15.39
C ARG A 234 0.24 2.78 -16.66
N ILE A 235 -0.32 1.60 -16.88
CA ILE A 235 0.00 0.75 -18.03
C ILE A 235 -1.15 0.81 -19.02
N THR A 236 -0.86 1.19 -20.26
CA THR A 236 -1.78 1.04 -21.39
C THR A 236 -1.23 -0.06 -22.31
N PRO A 237 -2.04 -1.04 -22.76
CA PRO A 237 -3.50 -1.17 -22.60
C PRO A 237 -3.97 -1.80 -21.28
N GLY A 238 -3.05 -2.14 -20.37
CA GLY A 238 -3.33 -2.78 -19.08
C GLY A 238 -2.30 -3.87 -18.78
N ALA A 239 -2.34 -4.43 -17.55
CA ALA A 239 -1.33 -5.37 -17.06
C ALA A 239 -1.15 -6.63 -17.92
N THR A 240 -2.20 -7.09 -18.60
CA THR A 240 -2.19 -8.34 -19.38
C THR A 240 -1.87 -8.15 -20.87
N PHE A 241 -1.59 -6.93 -21.31
CA PHE A 241 -1.23 -6.61 -22.71
C PHE A 241 -2.18 -7.21 -23.76
N GLY A 242 -3.48 -7.15 -23.46
CA GLY A 242 -4.53 -7.62 -24.36
C GLY A 242 -4.94 -9.09 -24.19
N ALA A 243 -4.31 -9.86 -23.29
CA ALA A 243 -4.67 -11.27 -23.10
C ALA A 243 -6.14 -11.46 -22.66
N LEU A 244 -6.62 -10.66 -21.70
CA LEU A 244 -8.02 -10.72 -21.24
C LEU A 244 -9.04 -10.48 -22.35
N SER A 245 -8.70 -9.64 -23.34
CA SER A 245 -9.59 -9.38 -24.47
C SER A 245 -9.80 -10.60 -25.37
N LEU A 246 -8.87 -11.56 -25.33
CA LEU A 246 -9.00 -12.83 -26.02
C LEU A 246 -9.92 -13.78 -25.26
N TRP A 247 -9.74 -13.88 -23.94
CA TRP A 247 -10.43 -14.83 -23.07
C TRP A 247 -11.89 -14.44 -22.82
N ASN A 248 -12.17 -13.14 -22.68
CA ASN A 248 -13.49 -12.62 -22.32
C ASN A 248 -14.26 -12.00 -23.49
N ASP A 249 -14.27 -12.64 -24.67
CA ASP A 249 -15.11 -12.25 -25.82
C ASP A 249 -15.00 -10.76 -26.23
N GLY A 250 -13.80 -10.17 -26.15
CA GLY A 250 -13.54 -8.80 -26.58
C GLY A 250 -13.81 -7.71 -25.54
N VAL A 251 -13.91 -8.05 -24.25
CA VAL A 251 -13.79 -7.06 -23.17
C VAL A 251 -12.35 -6.55 -23.13
N THR A 252 -12.13 -5.35 -23.67
CA THR A 252 -10.83 -4.67 -23.74
C THR A 252 -10.38 -4.00 -22.44
N ALA A 253 -11.16 -4.07 -21.37
CA ALA A 253 -10.75 -3.54 -20.09
C ALA A 253 -9.75 -4.52 -19.47
N GLY A 254 -8.45 -4.25 -19.67
CA GLY A 254 -7.42 -4.77 -18.77
C GLY A 254 -7.71 -4.26 -17.35
N PRO A 255 -7.07 -4.83 -16.31
CA PRO A 255 -7.37 -4.44 -14.94
C PRO A 255 -6.92 -2.99 -14.72
N GLU A 256 -7.89 -2.05 -14.72
CA GLU A 256 -7.65 -0.59 -14.75
C GLU A 256 -7.02 -0.05 -13.45
N ASN A 257 -7.03 -0.89 -12.40
CA ASN A 257 -6.51 -0.61 -11.07
C ASN A 257 -5.13 -1.22 -10.80
N ILE A 258 -4.54 -1.91 -11.78
CA ILE A 258 -3.19 -2.46 -11.67
C ILE A 258 -2.19 -1.44 -12.22
N PHE A 259 -1.18 -1.13 -11.42
CA PHE A 259 -0.08 -0.25 -11.78
C PHE A 259 1.23 -1.03 -11.77
N LEU A 260 2.19 -0.56 -12.57
CA LEU A 260 3.56 -1.03 -12.50
C LEU A 260 4.30 -0.16 -11.49
N ARG A 261 4.97 -0.79 -10.53
CA ARG A 261 5.95 -0.14 -9.66
C ARG A 261 7.35 -0.54 -10.11
N ASP A 262 8.19 0.45 -10.27
CA ASP A 262 9.62 0.33 -10.42
C ASP A 262 10.31 0.78 -9.13
N ASN A 263 11.28 0.01 -8.69
CA ASN A 263 12.18 0.42 -7.62
C ASN A 263 13.60 -0.03 -7.97
N CYS A 264 14.42 0.93 -8.41
CA CYS A 264 15.80 0.69 -8.82
C CYS A 264 15.91 -0.41 -9.90
N GLY A 265 15.02 -0.39 -10.90
CA GLY A 265 15.00 -1.37 -11.99
C GLY A 265 14.37 -2.71 -11.61
N THR A 266 13.86 -2.87 -10.38
CA THR A 266 13.01 -4.01 -10.02
C THR A 266 11.54 -3.67 -10.25
N PHE A 267 10.88 -4.45 -11.10
CA PHE A 267 9.45 -4.27 -11.38
C PHE A 267 8.57 -5.15 -10.51
N SER A 268 7.44 -4.60 -10.08
CA SER A 268 6.34 -5.33 -9.43
C SER A 268 5.01 -4.71 -9.85
N TYR A 269 3.94 -5.48 -9.89
CA TYR A 269 2.60 -4.89 -9.94
C TYR A 269 2.14 -4.45 -8.56
N ILE A 270 1.26 -3.46 -8.52
CA ILE A 270 0.53 -3.04 -7.32
C ILE A 270 -0.95 -2.83 -7.67
N GLY A 271 -1.81 -3.00 -6.67
CA GLY A 271 -3.26 -3.00 -6.83
C GLY A 271 -3.80 -4.39 -7.15
N GLU A 272 -5.12 -4.46 -7.29
CA GLU A 272 -5.87 -5.68 -7.61
C GLU A 272 -6.83 -5.39 -8.77
N ASP A 273 -7.25 -6.44 -9.47
CA ASP A 273 -8.32 -6.30 -10.47
C ASP A 273 -9.72 -6.30 -9.84
N SER A 274 -10.77 -6.35 -10.68
CA SER A 274 -12.15 -6.31 -10.20
C SER A 274 -12.58 -7.54 -9.40
N ASN A 275 -11.79 -8.61 -9.42
CA ASN A 275 -11.99 -9.84 -8.68
C ASN A 275 -11.08 -9.92 -7.44
N GLU A 276 -10.33 -8.86 -7.13
CA GLU A 276 -9.34 -8.84 -6.04
C GLU A 276 -8.08 -9.66 -6.35
N ASP A 277 -7.84 -10.01 -7.63
CA ASP A 277 -6.67 -10.79 -8.03
C ASP A 277 -5.43 -9.88 -8.16
N GLY A 278 -4.33 -10.31 -7.55
CA GLY A 278 -3.00 -9.75 -7.69
C GLY A 278 -2.26 -10.23 -8.94
N TYR A 279 -1.16 -9.53 -9.25
CA TYR A 279 -0.31 -9.85 -10.40
C TYR A 279 1.17 -9.83 -9.98
N ASN A 280 1.97 -10.71 -10.60
CA ASN A 280 3.40 -10.87 -10.36
C ASN A 280 4.19 -10.70 -11.66
N ILE A 281 5.46 -10.30 -11.54
CA ILE A 281 6.40 -10.15 -12.66
C ILE A 281 7.61 -11.04 -12.42
N SER A 282 7.89 -11.96 -13.34
CA SER A 282 9.11 -12.78 -13.31
C SER A 282 9.29 -13.62 -14.57
N PRO A 283 10.48 -13.72 -15.18
CA PRO A 283 11.68 -12.90 -14.94
C PRO A 283 11.59 -11.57 -15.71
N LEU A 284 12.30 -10.54 -15.24
CA LEU A 284 12.45 -9.24 -15.93
C LEU A 284 13.83 -9.17 -16.61
N THR A 285 13.88 -8.70 -17.85
CA THR A 285 15.13 -8.51 -18.60
C THR A 285 15.11 -7.25 -19.46
N VAL A 286 16.22 -6.50 -19.48
CA VAL A 286 16.44 -5.36 -20.36
C VAL A 286 17.57 -5.66 -21.35
N ASN A 287 17.33 -5.36 -22.62
CA ASN A 287 18.32 -5.47 -23.70
C ASN A 287 18.18 -4.26 -24.63
N GLY A 288 18.85 -3.16 -24.30
CA GLY A 288 18.76 -1.91 -25.05
C GLY A 288 17.33 -1.38 -25.04
N ASN A 289 16.73 -1.21 -26.22
CA ASN A 289 15.36 -0.70 -26.36
C ASN A 289 14.28 -1.77 -26.15
N GLU A 290 14.64 -3.01 -25.81
CA GLU A 290 13.72 -4.11 -25.51
C GLU A 290 13.70 -4.42 -24.00
N LEU A 291 12.49 -4.53 -23.46
CA LEU A 291 12.20 -4.92 -22.08
C LEU A 291 11.27 -6.14 -22.13
N THR A 292 11.69 -7.27 -21.58
CA THR A 292 10.93 -8.52 -21.63
C THR A 292 10.66 -9.02 -20.23
N TYR A 293 9.41 -9.38 -19.96
CA TYR A 293 9.02 -10.08 -18.74
C TYR A 293 7.81 -10.99 -18.89
N THR A 294 7.61 -11.91 -17.94
CA THR A 294 6.35 -12.66 -17.82
C THR A 294 5.53 -12.08 -16.67
N TRP A 295 4.23 -11.91 -16.91
CA TRP A 295 3.25 -11.62 -15.87
C TRP A 295 2.45 -12.88 -15.55
N GLU A 296 1.98 -12.97 -14.31
CA GLU A 296 1.16 -14.07 -13.79
C GLU A 296 0.18 -13.49 -12.77
N ASN A 297 -1.08 -13.93 -12.75
CA ASN A 297 -2.06 -13.55 -11.72
C ASN A 297 -2.31 -14.70 -10.73
N ASP A 298 -3.14 -14.44 -9.71
CA ASP A 298 -3.44 -15.41 -8.65
C ASP A 298 -4.27 -16.63 -9.11
N GLU A 299 -4.79 -16.58 -10.34
CA GLU A 299 -5.53 -17.67 -11.02
C GLU A 299 -4.61 -18.43 -12.01
N ASP A 300 -3.29 -18.32 -11.85
CA ASP A 300 -2.25 -18.95 -12.67
C ASP A 300 -2.33 -18.59 -14.17
N GLN A 301 -3.02 -17.49 -14.50
CA GLN A 301 -3.06 -16.95 -15.86
C GLN A 301 -1.79 -16.16 -16.10
N SER A 302 -1.18 -16.34 -17.26
CA SER A 302 0.13 -15.73 -17.52
C SER A 302 0.37 -15.37 -18.98
N GLY A 303 1.42 -14.59 -19.21
CA GLY A 303 1.89 -14.22 -20.53
C GLY A 303 3.29 -13.61 -20.51
N THR A 304 4.09 -13.90 -21.55
CA THR A 304 5.39 -13.27 -21.77
C THR A 304 5.23 -12.06 -22.67
N VAL A 305 5.54 -10.86 -22.16
CA VAL A 305 5.51 -9.62 -22.92
C VAL A 305 6.92 -9.13 -23.23
N THR A 306 7.11 -8.64 -24.46
CA THR A 306 8.28 -7.87 -24.89
C THR A 306 7.83 -6.49 -25.32
N LEU A 307 8.43 -5.45 -24.72
CA LEU A 307 8.15 -4.04 -24.95
C LEU A 307 9.35 -3.41 -25.68
N THR A 308 9.08 -2.78 -26.82
CA THR A 308 10.10 -2.06 -27.60
C THR A 308 9.79 -0.58 -27.59
N ARG A 309 10.71 0.25 -27.08
CA ARG A 309 10.51 1.72 -27.08
C ARG A 309 10.37 2.25 -28.50
N THR A 310 9.36 3.11 -28.71
CA THR A 310 9.08 3.70 -30.03
C THR A 310 9.98 4.89 -30.37
N ASP A 311 10.59 5.51 -29.37
CA ASP A 311 11.57 6.59 -29.53
C ASP A 311 12.99 6.10 -29.87
N GLY A 312 13.21 4.78 -29.83
CA GLY A 312 14.50 4.15 -30.10
C GLY A 312 15.56 4.37 -29.03
N MET A 313 15.18 4.90 -27.86
CA MET A 313 16.06 4.96 -26.70
C MET A 313 16.14 3.60 -26.02
N ASP A 314 17.18 3.39 -25.22
CA ASP A 314 17.30 2.20 -24.38
C ASP A 314 16.40 2.35 -23.13
N TRP A 315 15.92 1.23 -22.60
CA TRP A 315 15.32 1.20 -21.27
C TRP A 315 16.38 1.46 -20.19
N PRO A 316 16.01 2.06 -19.04
CA PRO A 316 16.90 2.09 -17.88
C PRO A 316 17.41 0.69 -17.52
N ASP A 317 18.66 0.62 -17.05
CA ASP A 317 19.24 -0.64 -16.58
C ASP A 317 18.46 -1.17 -15.38
N ILE A 318 18.35 -2.51 -15.29
CA ILE A 318 17.76 -3.22 -14.15
C ILE A 318 18.88 -3.78 -13.27
N GLU A 319 18.74 -3.68 -11.95
CA GLU A 319 19.74 -4.13 -10.96
C GLU A 319 19.64 -5.62 -10.60
#